data_AF-A0A377CWU9-F1
#
_entry.id   AF-A0A377CWU9-F1
#
_cell.length_a   1.000
_cell.length_b   1.000
_cell.length_c   1.000
_cell.angle_alpha   90.00
_cell.angle_beta   90.00
_cell.angle_gamma   90.00
#
_symmetry.space_group_name_H-M   'P 1'
#
loop_
_entity.id
_entity.type
_entity.pdbx_description
1 polymer ?
#
loop_
_entity_poly.entity_id
_entity_poly.type
_entity_poly.pdbx_seq_one_letter_code
_entity_poly.pdbx_strand_id
1 'polypeptide(L)'
;MVAEGELPYGEAANFDLVGQRALQIGEWQGEPVWLVQQQRRHDMGSVRQVIDLDVGLFQLAGRGVQLAEFYRSHKYCGYCGHEMYPSKTEWAMLCSHCRERYYPQIAPCIIVAIRRDDSILLAQHTRHRNGVHTVLAGFVEVGETLEQAVAREVMEESGIKVKNLRYVTSQPWPFPQSLMTAFMRNMTAATS
;
A
#
# COMPACT_ATOMS: atom_id res chain seq x y z
N MET A 1 8.96 13.69 5.50
CA MET A 1 10.20 13.56 6.29
C MET A 1 10.05 12.35 7.16
N VAL A 2 11.08 11.52 7.21
CA VAL A 2 11.21 10.48 8.22
C VAL A 2 12.66 10.61 8.68
N ALA A 3 12.86 11.27 9.81
CA ALA A 3 14.19 11.49 10.38
C ALA A 3 14.43 10.38 11.41
N GLU A 4 15.44 9.55 11.18
CA GLU A 4 15.85 8.48 12.11
C GLU A 4 14.73 7.51 12.54
N GLY A 5 13.67 7.36 11.72
CA GLY A 5 12.53 6.51 12.03
C GLY A 5 11.39 7.20 12.78
N GLU A 6 11.46 8.52 12.98
CA GLU A 6 10.40 9.31 13.61
C GLU A 6 9.62 10.16 12.61
N LEU A 7 8.36 10.48 12.98
CA LEU A 7 7.49 11.40 12.27
C LEU A 7 7.49 12.78 12.95
N PRO A 8 7.58 13.90 12.20
CA PRO A 8 7.44 15.23 12.76
C PRO A 8 6.11 15.40 13.52
N TYR A 9 6.20 15.80 14.79
CA TYR A 9 5.05 16.04 15.66
C TYR A 9 5.22 17.37 16.41
N GLY A 10 4.13 18.15 16.47
CA GLY A 10 4.10 19.46 17.13
C GLY A 10 3.66 20.59 16.20
N GLU A 11 3.97 21.82 16.59
CA GLU A 11 3.51 23.02 15.88
C GLU A 11 4.21 23.24 14.54
N ALA A 12 3.48 23.80 13.57
CA ALA A 12 4.00 24.09 12.23
C ALA A 12 5.22 25.03 12.23
N ALA A 13 5.32 25.92 13.23
CA ALA A 13 6.46 26.84 13.39
C ALA A 13 7.78 26.10 13.64
N ASN A 14 7.75 24.95 14.33
CA ASN A 14 8.94 24.16 14.64
C ASN A 14 9.53 23.45 13.41
N PHE A 15 8.77 23.39 12.31
CA PHE A 15 9.13 22.66 11.09
C PHE A 15 9.19 23.56 9.85
N ASP A 16 9.16 24.89 10.01
CA ASP A 16 9.05 25.86 8.89
C ASP A 16 7.87 25.56 7.95
N LEU A 17 6.73 25.16 8.52
CA LEU A 17 5.51 24.79 7.77
C LEU A 17 4.42 25.88 7.82
N VAL A 18 4.65 26.98 8.53
CA VAL A 18 3.70 28.10 8.60
C VAL A 18 3.47 28.68 7.21
N GLY A 19 2.20 28.81 6.82
CA GLY A 19 1.81 29.32 5.49
C GLY A 19 1.92 28.31 4.34
N GLN A 20 2.39 27.09 4.60
CA GLN A 20 2.41 26.04 3.58
C GLN A 20 1.01 25.48 3.32
N ARG A 21 0.76 25.05 2.09
CA ARG A 21 -0.47 24.33 1.75
C ARG A 21 -0.42 22.93 2.36
N ALA A 22 -1.36 22.65 3.26
CA ALA A 22 -1.52 21.35 3.90
C ALA A 22 -2.89 20.75 3.59
N LEU A 23 -2.97 19.42 3.58
CA LEU A 23 -4.20 18.65 3.49
C LEU A 23 -4.32 17.78 4.74
N GLN A 24 -5.41 17.89 5.49
CA GLN A 24 -5.66 16.95 6.58
C GLN A 24 -6.02 15.57 5.99
N ILE A 25 -5.25 14.55 6.34
CA ILE A 25 -5.40 13.19 5.81
C ILE A 25 -5.95 12.19 6.85
N GLY A 26 -6.11 12.63 8.09
CA GLY A 26 -6.71 11.85 9.17
C GLY A 26 -6.51 12.51 10.52
N GLU A 27 -6.72 11.71 11.56
CA GLU A 27 -6.54 12.06 12.96
C GLU A 27 -5.93 10.85 13.68
N TRP A 28 -5.03 11.10 14.62
CA TRP A 28 -4.44 10.08 15.48
C TRP A 28 -4.39 10.58 16.92
N GLN A 29 -5.01 9.85 17.85
CA GLN A 29 -5.13 10.22 19.26
C GLN A 29 -5.72 11.63 19.51
N GLY A 30 -6.69 12.06 18.68
CA GLY A 30 -7.30 13.39 18.78
C GLY A 30 -6.53 14.50 18.04
N GLU A 31 -5.35 14.20 17.51
CA GLU A 31 -4.49 15.17 16.82
C GLU A 31 -4.60 15.03 15.29
N PRO A 32 -4.74 16.14 14.55
CA PRO A 32 -4.86 16.10 13.09
C PRO A 32 -3.53 15.69 12.44
N VAL A 33 -3.61 14.79 11.46
CA VAL A 33 -2.46 14.38 10.64
C VAL A 33 -2.51 15.09 9.30
N TRP A 34 -1.42 15.78 8.96
CA TRP A 34 -1.33 16.64 7.79
C TRP A 34 -0.38 16.07 6.73
N LEU A 35 -0.80 16.18 5.47
CA LEU A 35 0.05 16.02 4.31
C LEU A 35 0.51 17.39 3.82
N VAL A 36 1.83 17.57 3.71
CA VAL A 36 2.47 18.70 3.03
C VAL A 36 3.34 18.18 1.90
N GLN A 37 3.07 18.63 0.68
CA GLN A 37 3.81 18.19 -0.52
C GLN A 37 5.06 19.06 -0.74
N GLN A 38 6.12 18.79 0.03
CA GLN A 38 7.40 19.49 -0.07
C GLN A 38 8.56 18.51 0.12
N GLN A 39 9.60 18.64 -0.70
CA GLN A 39 10.86 17.92 -0.51
C GLN A 39 11.78 18.69 0.43
N ARG A 40 12.46 17.97 1.33
CA ARG A 40 13.44 18.53 2.27
C ARG A 40 14.85 18.08 1.87
N ARG A 41 15.85 18.89 2.24
CA ARG A 41 17.25 18.67 1.84
C ARG A 41 17.86 17.44 2.49
N HIS A 42 17.45 17.15 3.72
CA HIS A 42 17.92 16.03 4.54
C HIS A 42 16.72 15.20 5.03
N ASP A 43 17.00 13.99 5.55
CA ASP A 43 16.04 13.16 6.29
C ASP A 43 14.75 12.78 5.52
N MET A 44 14.94 12.57 4.21
CA MET A 44 13.93 11.98 3.34
C MET A 44 14.15 10.47 3.26
N GLY A 45 13.30 9.72 3.93
CA GLY A 45 13.34 8.26 4.00
C GLY A 45 12.11 7.57 3.41
N SER A 46 12.16 6.25 3.36
CA SER A 46 10.99 5.43 3.03
C SER A 46 10.03 5.39 4.20
N VAL A 47 8.72 5.43 3.94
CA VAL A 47 7.70 5.22 4.99
C VAL A 47 7.78 3.82 5.64
N ARG A 48 8.60 2.89 5.11
CA ARG A 48 8.93 1.62 5.80
C ARG A 48 9.60 1.85 7.14
N GLN A 49 10.34 2.94 7.29
CA GLN A 49 11.09 3.24 8.52
C GLN A 49 10.18 3.51 9.71
N VAL A 50 8.89 3.81 9.49
CA VAL A 50 7.91 4.06 10.56
C VAL A 50 6.97 2.87 10.80
N ILE A 51 7.26 1.70 10.21
CA ILE A 51 6.41 0.50 10.35
C ILE A 51 6.36 -0.01 11.79
N ASP A 52 7.46 0.16 12.54
CA ASP A 52 7.61 -0.34 13.91
C ASP A 52 7.16 0.66 14.99
N LEU A 53 6.75 1.88 14.61
CA LEU A 53 6.27 2.90 15.57
C LEU A 53 4.87 2.59 16.10
N ASP A 54 3.89 2.65 15.21
CA ASP A 54 2.48 2.39 15.47
C ASP A 54 1.78 2.07 14.15
N VAL A 55 0.89 1.07 14.17
CA VAL A 55 0.20 0.62 12.96
C VAL A 55 -0.71 1.72 12.40
N GLY A 56 -1.38 2.50 13.25
CA GLY A 56 -2.25 3.59 12.83
C GLY A 56 -1.47 4.74 12.19
N LEU A 57 -0.39 5.18 12.83
CA LEU A 57 0.48 6.21 12.24
C LEU A 57 1.14 5.76 10.95
N PHE A 58 1.61 4.51 10.87
CA PHE A 58 2.18 3.94 9.64
C PHE A 58 1.16 3.99 8.50
N GLN A 59 -0.10 3.62 8.76
CA GLN A 59 -1.16 3.70 7.75
C GLN A 59 -1.46 5.12 7.32
N LEU A 60 -1.48 6.09 8.24
CA LEU A 60 -1.72 7.51 7.93
C LEU A 60 -0.55 8.12 7.15
N ALA A 61 0.69 7.86 7.55
CA ALA A 61 1.87 8.29 6.82
C ALA A 61 1.91 7.68 5.41
N GLY A 62 1.62 6.38 5.31
CA GLY A 62 1.52 5.67 4.03
C GLY A 62 0.44 6.23 3.11
N ARG A 63 -0.72 6.62 3.67
CA ARG A 63 -1.79 7.32 2.94
C ARG A 63 -1.30 8.68 2.41
N GLY A 64 -0.61 9.45 3.23
CA GLY A 64 -0.04 10.75 2.81
C GLY A 64 0.93 10.61 1.63
N VAL A 65 1.84 9.63 1.69
CA VAL A 65 2.77 9.33 0.59
C VAL A 65 2.02 8.92 -0.68
N GLN A 66 1.02 8.04 -0.58
CA GLN A 66 0.21 7.61 -1.72
C GLN A 66 -0.58 8.77 -2.34
N LEU A 67 -1.17 9.65 -1.53
CA LEU A 67 -1.90 10.83 -2.02
C LEU A 67 -0.96 11.82 -2.71
N ALA A 68 0.25 12.03 -2.18
CA ALA A 68 1.25 12.87 -2.83
C ALA A 68 1.64 12.33 -4.22
N GLU A 69 1.87 11.02 -4.32
CA GLU A 69 2.17 10.35 -5.59
C GLU A 69 0.97 10.37 -6.55
N PHE A 70 -0.25 10.21 -6.05
CA PHE A 70 -1.47 10.31 -6.84
C PHE A 70 -1.61 11.70 -7.49
N TYR A 71 -1.49 12.79 -6.70
CA TYR A 71 -1.55 14.13 -7.24
C TYR A 71 -0.41 14.43 -8.23
N ARG A 72 0.79 13.93 -7.97
CA ARG A 72 1.95 14.09 -8.87
C ARG A 72 1.73 13.37 -10.21
N SER A 73 1.24 12.13 -10.17
CA SER A 73 1.01 11.29 -11.35
C SER A 73 -0.17 11.75 -12.23
N HIS A 74 -1.07 12.57 -11.68
CA HIS A 74 -2.24 13.09 -12.37
C HIS A 74 -2.19 14.60 -12.55
N LYS A 75 -0.98 15.19 -12.71
CA LYS A 75 -0.83 16.61 -13.04
C LYS A 75 -1.52 16.97 -14.38
N TYR A 76 -1.47 16.05 -15.34
CA TYR A 76 -2.11 16.17 -16.65
C TYR A 76 -3.11 15.03 -16.86
N CYS A 77 -4.18 15.30 -17.60
CA CYS A 77 -5.25 14.34 -17.86
C CYS A 77 -4.80 13.28 -18.88
N GLY A 78 -4.88 12.00 -18.50
CA GLY A 78 -4.53 10.90 -19.39
C GLY A 78 -5.42 10.78 -20.64
N TYR A 79 -6.62 11.37 -20.64
CA TYR A 79 -7.52 11.37 -21.81
C TYR A 79 -7.24 12.48 -22.81
N CYS A 80 -6.86 13.68 -22.36
CA CYS A 80 -6.80 14.87 -23.24
C CYS A 80 -5.57 15.77 -23.05
N GLY A 81 -4.63 15.40 -22.17
CA GLY A 81 -3.37 16.10 -21.94
C GLY A 81 -3.45 17.44 -21.19
N HIS A 82 -4.64 17.96 -20.90
CA HIS A 82 -4.81 19.23 -20.18
C HIS A 82 -4.47 19.10 -18.69
N GLU A 83 -4.04 20.20 -18.06
CA GLU A 83 -3.79 20.24 -16.62
C GLU A 83 -5.05 19.92 -15.81
N MET A 84 -4.86 19.13 -14.76
CA MET A 84 -5.91 18.71 -13.84
C MET A 84 -5.84 19.50 -12.54
N TYR A 85 -6.93 19.50 -11.78
CA TYR A 85 -6.99 20.12 -10.46
C TYR A 85 -7.60 19.16 -9.43
N PRO A 86 -7.19 19.25 -8.15
CA PRO A 86 -7.75 18.40 -7.11
C PRO A 86 -9.19 18.79 -6.78
N SER A 87 -10.03 17.79 -6.55
CA SER A 87 -11.39 18.01 -6.04
C SER A 87 -11.39 18.62 -4.64
N LYS A 88 -12.43 19.39 -4.32
CA LYS A 88 -12.63 20.02 -3.00
C LYS A 88 -13.40 19.13 -2.02
N THR A 89 -14.08 18.10 -2.51
CA THR A 89 -15.02 17.27 -1.72
C THR A 89 -14.57 15.82 -1.56
N GLU A 90 -13.57 15.39 -2.33
CA GLU A 90 -13.07 14.02 -2.38
C GLU A 90 -11.59 14.02 -2.76
N TRP A 91 -10.87 12.92 -2.47
CA TRP A 91 -9.52 12.73 -2.97
C TRP A 91 -9.56 12.25 -4.41
N ALA A 92 -9.72 13.21 -5.33
CA ALA A 92 -9.76 12.97 -6.77
C ALA A 92 -9.05 14.08 -7.54
N MET A 93 -8.63 13.78 -8.77
CA MET A 93 -8.17 14.77 -9.74
C MET A 93 -9.22 14.91 -10.84
N LEU A 94 -9.57 16.15 -11.18
CA LEU A 94 -10.63 16.51 -12.10
C LEU A 94 -10.07 17.24 -13.32
N CYS A 95 -10.59 16.93 -14.51
CA CYS A 95 -10.26 17.64 -15.74
C CYS A 95 -11.40 18.62 -16.11
N SER A 96 -11.08 19.92 -16.21
CA SER A 96 -12.04 20.94 -16.64
C SER A 96 -12.36 20.89 -18.14
N HIS A 97 -11.48 20.30 -18.95
CA HIS A 97 -11.62 20.24 -20.40
C HIS A 97 -12.54 19.10 -20.86
N CYS A 98 -12.32 17.87 -20.40
CA CYS A 98 -13.06 16.69 -20.88
C CYS A 98 -14.03 16.08 -19.84
N ARG A 99 -14.09 16.62 -18.62
CA ARG A 99 -14.92 16.14 -17.49
C ARG A 99 -14.55 14.77 -16.91
N GLU A 100 -13.47 14.17 -17.41
CA GLU A 100 -12.90 12.96 -16.82
C GLU A 100 -12.29 13.22 -15.45
N ARG A 101 -12.24 12.17 -14.63
CA ARG A 101 -11.68 12.21 -13.28
C ARG A 101 -10.91 10.95 -12.95
N TYR A 102 -10.00 11.06 -11.99
CA TYR A 102 -9.22 9.95 -11.47
C TYR A 102 -9.31 9.90 -9.95
N TYR A 103 -9.18 8.69 -9.41
CA TYR A 103 -9.12 8.39 -7.99
C TYR A 103 -7.79 7.73 -7.65
N PRO A 104 -7.29 7.84 -6.41
CA PRO A 104 -6.16 7.06 -5.93
C PRO A 104 -6.40 5.57 -6.18
N GLN A 105 -5.46 4.93 -6.86
CA GLN A 105 -5.56 3.52 -7.21
C GLN A 105 -5.11 2.66 -6.04
N ILE A 106 -5.92 1.66 -5.68
CA ILE A 106 -5.53 0.59 -4.75
C ILE A 106 -5.38 -0.67 -5.57
N ALA A 107 -4.21 -1.30 -5.52
CA ALA A 107 -3.94 -2.57 -6.20
C ALA A 107 -4.23 -3.74 -5.23
N PRO A 108 -5.28 -4.55 -5.44
CA PRO A 108 -5.52 -5.73 -4.63
C PRO A 108 -4.36 -6.72 -4.80
N CYS A 109 -3.88 -7.26 -3.68
CA CYS A 109 -2.76 -8.17 -3.63
C CYS A 109 -3.10 -9.30 -2.66
N ILE A 110 -2.86 -10.54 -3.06
CA ILE A 110 -3.04 -11.70 -2.19
C ILE A 110 -1.73 -11.98 -1.46
N ILE A 111 -1.84 -12.57 -0.27
CA ILE A 111 -0.71 -13.18 0.45
C ILE A 111 -1.20 -14.45 1.12
N VAL A 112 -0.50 -15.57 0.92
CA VAL A 112 -1.04 -16.89 1.29
C VAL A 112 -0.06 -17.76 2.06
N ALA A 113 -0.45 -18.15 3.26
CA ALA A 113 0.27 -19.16 4.05
C ALA A 113 -0.24 -20.57 3.71
N ILE A 114 0.63 -21.42 3.17
CA ILE A 114 0.30 -22.81 2.82
C ILE A 114 0.95 -23.75 3.82
N ARG A 115 0.12 -24.39 4.64
CA ARG A 115 0.54 -25.40 5.61
C ARG A 115 0.31 -26.80 5.05
N ARG A 116 1.24 -27.71 5.33
CA ARG A 116 1.10 -29.15 5.12
C ARG A 116 1.50 -29.84 6.41
N ASP A 117 0.52 -30.39 7.13
CA ASP A 117 0.72 -30.98 8.45
C ASP A 117 1.46 -29.99 9.38
N ASP A 118 2.66 -30.34 9.85
CA ASP A 118 3.50 -29.51 10.72
C ASP A 118 4.47 -28.58 9.97
N SER A 119 4.39 -28.54 8.64
CA SER A 119 5.26 -27.72 7.78
C SER A 119 4.50 -26.54 7.15
N ILE A 120 5.22 -25.47 6.82
CA ILE A 120 4.73 -24.31 6.06
C ILE A 120 5.62 -24.06 4.85
N LEU A 121 5.02 -23.77 3.70
CA LEU A 121 5.75 -23.38 2.50
C LEU A 121 6.24 -21.94 2.66
N LEU A 122 7.54 -21.75 2.50
CA LEU A 122 8.18 -20.45 2.39
C LEU A 122 9.02 -20.42 1.12
N ALA A 123 9.02 -19.28 0.44
CA ALA A 123 9.87 -19.01 -0.70
C ALA A 123 10.82 -17.85 -0.40
N GLN A 124 11.93 -17.82 -1.13
CA GLN A 124 12.86 -16.71 -1.13
C GLN A 124 12.75 -15.99 -2.47
N HIS A 125 12.14 -14.80 -2.47
CA HIS A 125 12.00 -14.04 -3.70
C HIS A 125 13.37 -13.55 -4.19
N THR A 126 13.70 -13.83 -5.45
CA THR A 126 14.94 -13.38 -6.12
C THR A 126 15.14 -11.86 -6.09
N ARG A 127 14.04 -11.09 -6.01
CA ARG A 127 14.00 -9.63 -5.96
C ARG A 127 14.52 -9.04 -4.63
N HIS A 128 14.48 -9.80 -3.54
CA HIS A 128 14.93 -9.39 -2.22
C HIS A 128 15.98 -10.38 -1.71
N ARG A 129 17.25 -10.16 -2.07
CA ARG A 129 18.41 -10.98 -1.64
C ARG A 129 18.81 -10.75 -0.17
N ASN A 130 17.84 -10.56 0.72
CA ASN A 130 18.07 -10.29 2.15
C ASN A 130 18.08 -11.57 3.01
N GLY A 131 18.04 -12.76 2.41
CA GLY A 131 18.05 -14.02 3.17
C GLY A 131 16.69 -14.41 3.78
N VAL A 132 15.67 -13.57 3.64
CA VAL A 132 14.36 -13.79 4.29
C VAL A 132 13.53 -14.78 3.48
N HIS A 133 13.01 -15.79 4.17
CA HIS A 133 12.01 -16.71 3.64
C HIS A 133 10.63 -16.19 4.03
N THR A 134 9.75 -16.01 3.05
CA THR A 134 8.41 -15.47 3.24
C THR A 134 7.36 -16.33 2.56
N VAL A 135 6.10 -16.15 2.95
CA VAL A 135 4.95 -16.71 2.24
C VAL A 135 4.79 -16.07 0.86
N LEU A 136 4.05 -16.74 -0.04
CA LEU A 136 3.83 -16.28 -1.42
C LEU A 136 2.83 -15.11 -1.46
N ALA A 137 3.04 -14.16 -2.36
CA ALA A 137 2.17 -13.00 -2.54
C ALA A 137 2.20 -12.52 -4.00
N GLY A 138 1.06 -12.00 -4.48
CA GLY A 138 0.90 -11.61 -5.87
C GLY A 138 -0.25 -10.64 -6.12
N PHE A 139 -0.17 -9.87 -7.19
CA PHE A 139 -1.26 -8.97 -7.58
C PHE A 139 -2.45 -9.75 -8.13
N VAL A 140 -3.65 -9.25 -7.84
CA VAL A 140 -4.89 -9.74 -8.46
C VAL A 140 -5.00 -9.17 -9.87
N GLU A 141 -5.27 -10.01 -10.85
CA GLU A 141 -5.45 -9.57 -12.24
C GLU A 141 -6.89 -9.17 -12.55
N VAL A 142 -7.06 -8.48 -13.68
CA VAL A 142 -8.36 -8.01 -14.15
C VAL A 142 -9.26 -9.21 -14.45
N GLY A 143 -10.42 -9.25 -13.80
CA GLY A 143 -11.40 -10.32 -13.98
C GLY A 143 -11.20 -11.52 -13.05
N GLU A 144 -10.21 -11.50 -12.17
CA GLU A 144 -10.00 -12.54 -11.16
C GLU A 144 -10.76 -12.27 -9.86
N THR A 145 -11.22 -13.34 -9.20
CA THR A 145 -11.50 -13.31 -7.76
C THR A 145 -10.20 -13.44 -6.96
N LEU A 146 -10.23 -13.11 -5.67
CA LEU A 146 -9.07 -13.29 -4.79
C LEU A 146 -8.62 -14.76 -4.73
N GLU A 147 -9.56 -15.70 -4.73
CA GLU A 147 -9.29 -17.13 -4.71
C GLU A 147 -8.61 -17.62 -6.00
N GLN A 148 -9.01 -17.06 -7.15
CA GLN A 148 -8.38 -17.34 -8.44
C GLN A 148 -6.94 -16.82 -8.45
N ALA A 149 -6.72 -15.57 -7.99
CA ALA A 149 -5.39 -15.00 -7.88
C ALA A 149 -4.48 -15.83 -6.96
N VAL A 150 -4.99 -16.28 -5.80
CA VAL A 150 -4.23 -17.18 -4.91
C VAL A 150 -3.90 -18.50 -5.63
N ALA A 151 -4.86 -19.12 -6.32
CA ALA A 151 -4.61 -20.38 -7.01
C ALA A 151 -3.60 -20.24 -8.16
N ARG A 152 -3.66 -19.14 -8.92
CA ARG A 152 -2.72 -18.80 -9.99
C ARG A 152 -1.32 -18.57 -9.43
N GLU A 153 -1.17 -17.66 -8.47
CA GLU A 153 0.15 -17.27 -7.94
C GLU A 153 0.89 -18.47 -7.32
N VAL A 154 0.17 -19.31 -6.56
CA VAL A 154 0.76 -20.51 -5.95
C VAL A 154 1.19 -21.51 -7.02
N MET A 155 0.39 -21.68 -8.08
CA MET A 155 0.74 -22.57 -9.19
C MET A 155 1.99 -22.06 -9.92
N GLU A 156 2.06 -20.76 -10.23
CA GLU A 156 3.18 -20.16 -10.96
C GLU A 156 4.49 -20.21 -10.18
N GLU A 157 4.47 -19.90 -8.88
CA GLU A 157 5.70 -19.82 -8.08
C GLU A 157 6.15 -21.18 -7.49
N SER A 158 5.23 -22.14 -7.31
CA SER A 158 5.55 -23.40 -6.62
C SER A 158 5.10 -24.67 -7.33
N GLY A 159 4.25 -24.58 -8.37
CA GLY A 159 3.67 -25.74 -9.06
C GLY A 159 2.61 -26.50 -8.25
N ILE A 160 2.19 -25.98 -7.09
CA ILE A 160 1.26 -26.65 -6.17
C ILE A 160 -0.18 -26.22 -6.47
N LYS A 161 -1.12 -27.18 -6.49
CA LYS A 161 -2.56 -26.88 -6.56
C LYS A 161 -3.14 -26.67 -5.16
N VAL A 162 -3.84 -25.56 -4.95
CA VAL A 162 -4.54 -25.24 -3.70
C VAL A 162 -6.05 -25.16 -3.92
N LYS A 163 -6.83 -25.53 -2.88
CA LYS A 163 -8.30 -25.43 -2.80
C LYS A 163 -8.71 -25.19 -1.35
N ASN A 164 -9.95 -24.84 -1.04
CA ASN A 164 -10.43 -24.60 0.34
C ASN A 164 -9.60 -23.52 1.05
N LEU A 165 -9.48 -22.37 0.39
CA LEU A 165 -8.81 -21.19 0.92
C LEU A 165 -9.65 -20.57 2.05
N ARG A 166 -8.98 -20.06 3.08
CA ARG A 166 -9.63 -19.31 4.17
C ARG A 166 -9.04 -17.92 4.24
N TYR A 167 -9.87 -16.91 4.06
CA TYR A 167 -9.51 -15.52 4.36
C TYR A 167 -9.21 -15.36 5.86
N VAL A 168 -8.19 -14.56 6.18
CA VAL A 168 -7.74 -14.30 7.55
C VAL A 168 -7.93 -12.83 7.93
N THR A 169 -7.34 -11.92 7.16
CA THR A 169 -7.36 -10.47 7.43
C THR A 169 -6.97 -9.68 6.18
N SER A 170 -7.06 -8.36 6.24
CA SER A 170 -6.54 -7.46 5.22
C SER A 170 -5.74 -6.31 5.85
N GLN A 171 -4.77 -5.79 5.11
CA GLN A 171 -3.94 -4.68 5.56
C GLN A 171 -3.54 -3.79 4.36
N PRO A 172 -3.70 -2.46 4.44
CA PRO A 172 -3.14 -1.56 3.43
C PRO A 172 -1.61 -1.61 3.47
N TRP A 173 -1.00 -1.65 2.30
CA TRP A 173 0.44 -1.74 2.13
C TRP A 173 0.93 -0.60 1.22
N PRO A 174 1.53 0.47 1.77
CA PRO A 174 1.86 1.69 1.05
C PRO A 174 3.11 1.58 0.18
N PHE A 175 3.29 0.44 -0.52
CA PHE A 175 4.46 0.16 -1.34
C PHE A 175 4.10 -0.57 -2.65
N PRO A 176 3.69 0.15 -3.71
CA PRO A 176 3.41 1.58 -3.72
C PRO A 176 2.01 1.94 -3.21
N GLN A 177 0.98 1.11 -3.45
CA GLN A 177 -0.42 1.42 -3.13
C GLN A 177 -1.31 0.17 -3.13
N SER A 178 -0.97 -0.82 -2.31
CA SER A 178 -1.63 -2.14 -2.34
C SER A 178 -2.58 -2.36 -1.16
N LEU A 179 -3.56 -3.23 -1.35
CA LEU A 179 -4.34 -3.81 -0.26
C LEU A 179 -4.02 -5.30 -0.19
N MET A 180 -3.32 -5.72 0.86
CA MET A 180 -2.99 -7.11 1.09
C MET A 180 -4.22 -7.83 1.63
N THR A 181 -4.59 -8.94 1.03
CA THR A 181 -5.64 -9.85 1.49
C THR A 181 -5.01 -11.18 1.86
N ALA A 182 -5.02 -11.50 3.15
CA ALA A 182 -4.32 -12.64 3.70
C ALA A 182 -5.20 -13.89 3.67
N PHE A 183 -4.65 -14.97 3.12
CA PHE A 183 -5.27 -16.29 3.06
C PHE A 183 -4.41 -17.33 3.77
N MET A 184 -5.07 -18.38 4.24
CA MET A 184 -4.43 -19.56 4.79
C MET A 184 -5.02 -20.82 4.19
N ARG A 185 -4.16 -21.81 3.95
CA ARG A 185 -4.53 -23.13 3.47
C ARG A 185 -3.86 -24.23 4.30
N ASN A 186 -4.66 -25.13 4.88
CA ASN A 186 -4.17 -26.33 5.57
C ASN A 186 -4.36 -27.58 4.71
N MET A 187 -3.27 -28.15 4.21
CA MET A 187 -3.25 -29.44 3.52
C MET A 187 -2.92 -30.54 4.54
N THR A 188 -3.64 -31.66 4.46
CA THR A 188 -3.25 -32.92 5.10
C THR A 188 -2.51 -33.75 4.06
N ALA A 189 -1.47 -34.49 4.45
CA ALA A 189 -0.91 -35.52 3.58
C ALA A 189 -2.05 -36.43 3.07
N ALA A 190 -2.06 -36.74 1.77
CA ALA A 190 -2.95 -37.77 1.26
C ALA A 190 -2.55 -39.08 1.96
N THR A 191 -3.49 -39.71 2.66
CA THR A 191 -3.34 -41.11 3.05
C THR A 191 -3.22 -41.91 1.76
N SER A 192 -2.03 -42.45 1.54
CA SER A 192 -1.70 -43.41 0.48
C SER A 192 -2.62 -44.62 0.51
#